data_AF-N8V036-F1
#
_entry.id   AF-N8V036-F1
#
_cell.length_a   1.000
_cell.length_b   1.000
_cell.length_c   1.000
_cell.angle_alpha   90.00
_cell.angle_beta   90.00
_cell.angle_gamma   90.00
#
_symmetry.space_group_name_H-M   'P 1'
#
loop_
_entity.id
_entity.type
_entity.pdbx_description
1 polymer ?
#
loop_
_entity_poly.entity_id
_entity_poly.type
_entity_poly.pdbx_seq_one_letter_code
_entity_poly.pdbx_strand_id
1 'polypeptide(L)' 'MLDKKFLATDEGKKRLIAYKLHVIHGIYHKDIAILFGCSESTTRYWIKNLKQYHHLKDFQQMINDNLPLVEEVLKNNN' A
#
# COMPACT_ATOMS: atom_id res chain seq x y z
N MET A 1 -18.09 -0.01 -2.22
CA MET A 1 -17.93 -0.83 -1.00
C MET A 1 -16.50 -1.36 -0.97
N LEU A 2 -15.88 -1.46 0.21
CA LEU A 2 -14.52 -1.98 0.33
C LEU A 2 -14.47 -3.45 -0.09
N ASP A 3 -13.72 -3.77 -1.14
CA ASP A 3 -13.57 -5.15 -1.62
C ASP A 3 -12.53 -5.91 -0.79
N LYS A 4 -12.97 -6.40 0.37
CA LYS A 4 -12.12 -7.16 1.30
C LYS A 4 -11.56 -8.45 0.67
N LYS A 5 -12.28 -9.08 -0.27
CA LYS A 5 -11.85 -10.31 -0.93
C LYS A 5 -10.67 -10.03 -1.86
N PHE A 6 -10.77 -8.99 -2.68
CA PHE A 6 -9.67 -8.55 -3.52
C PHE A 6 -8.46 -8.14 -2.67
N LEU A 7 -8.67 -7.38 -1.60
CA LEU A 7 -7.59 -6.90 -0.73
C LEU A 7 -6.87 -8.01 0.05
N ALA A 8 -7.46 -9.20 0.16
CA ALA A 8 -6.82 -10.37 0.75
C ALA A 8 -5.91 -11.13 -0.23
N THR A 9 -6.01 -10.87 -1.55
CA THR A 9 -5.11 -11.46 -2.56
C THR A 9 -3.71 -10.83 -2.50
N ASP A 10 -2.72 -11.47 -3.11
CA ASP A 10 -1.35 -10.93 -3.13
C ASP A 10 -1.25 -9.58 -3.85
N GLU A 11 -1.99 -9.41 -4.95
CA GLU A 11 -2.11 -8.13 -5.65
C GLU A 11 -2.83 -7.09 -4.78
N GLY A 12 -3.88 -7.48 -4.06
CA GLY A 12 -4.56 -6.61 -3.11
C GLY A 12 -3.65 -6.11 -1.99
N LYS A 13 -2.89 -7.02 -1.39
CA LYS A 13 -1.88 -6.73 -0.35
C LYS A 13 -0.79 -5.82 -0.88
N LYS A 14 -0.29 -6.05 -2.11
CA LYS A 14 0.68 -5.18 -2.78
C LYS A 14 0.19 -3.72 -2.83
N ARG A 15 -1.08 -3.52 -3.15
CA ARG A 15 -1.70 -2.17 -3.18
C ARG A 15 -1.86 -1.56 -1.79
N LEU A 16 -2.21 -2.36 -0.78
CA LEU A 16 -2.26 -1.90 0.61
C LEU A 16 -0.89 -1.44 1.10
N ILE A 17 0.16 -2.19 0.77
CA ILE A 17 1.55 -1.82 1.10
C ILE A 17 1.94 -0.51 0.38
N ALA A 18 1.65 -0.39 -0.92
CA ALA A 18 1.90 0.85 -1.67
C ALA A 18 1.18 2.06 -1.05
N TYR A 19 -0.07 1.88 -0.62
CA TYR A 19 -0.83 2.92 0.08
C TYR A 19 -0.16 3.34 1.38
N LYS A 20 0.24 2.38 2.21
CA LYS A 20 0.91 2.64 3.49
C LYS A 20 2.25 3.36 3.30
N LEU A 21 3.10 2.86 2.40
CA LEU A 21 4.40 3.47 2.09
C LEU A 21 4.24 4.94 1.71
N HIS A 22 3.29 5.26 0.84
CA HIS A 22 3.09 6.64 0.40
C HIS A 22 2.41 7.52 1.46
N VAL A 23 1.25 7.09 1.98
CA VAL A 23 0.37 7.95 2.78
C VAL A 23 0.83 8.07 4.22
N ILE A 24 1.43 7.02 4.78
CA ILE A 24 1.87 6.99 6.18
C ILE A 24 3.35 7.33 6.28
N HIS A 25 4.19 6.76 5.41
CA HIS A 25 5.65 6.93 5.46
C HIS A 25 6.20 7.99 4.48
N GLY A 26 5.35 8.60 3.64
CA GLY A 26 5.77 9.67 2.74
C GLY A 26 6.66 9.24 1.57
N ILE A 27 6.77 7.94 1.28
CA ILE A 27 7.62 7.42 0.21
C ILE A 27 7.08 7.87 -1.16
N TYR A 28 7.98 8.27 -2.06
CA TYR A 28 7.60 8.73 -3.39
C TYR A 28 7.07 7.58 -4.25
N HIS A 29 6.11 7.90 -5.12
CA HIS A 29 5.55 6.94 -6.08
C HIS A 29 6.62 6.26 -6.94
N LYS A 30 7.70 6.98 -7.29
CA LYS A 30 8.82 6.47 -8.06
C LYS A 30 9.53 5.32 -7.34
N ASP A 31 9.80 5.47 -6.05
CA ASP A 31 10.54 4.47 -5.27
C ASP A 31 9.66 3.23 -5.02
N ILE A 32 8.37 3.45 -4.76
CA ILE A 32 7.39 2.36 -4.66
C ILE A 32 7.25 1.61 -5.98
N ALA A 33 7.28 2.32 -7.11
CA ALA A 33 7.21 1.72 -8.44
C ALA A 33 8.44 0.83 -8.72
N ILE A 34 9.64 1.28 -8.33
CA ILE A 34 10.87 0.49 -8.38
C ILE A 34 10.75 -0.76 -7.51
N LEU A 35 10.34 -0.61 -6.25
CA LEU A 35 10.15 -1.72 -5.30
C LEU A 35 9.24 -2.83 -5.86
N PHE A 36 8.21 -2.44 -6.61
CA PHE A 36 7.18 -3.35 -7.11
C PHE A 36 7.32 -3.74 -8.57
N GLY A 37 8.38 -3.28 -9.25
CA GLY A 37 8.61 -3.53 -10.68
C GLY A 37 7.46 -3.06 -11.58
N CYS A 38 6.87 -1.90 -11.27
CA CYS A 38 5.74 -1.35 -12.03
C CYS A 38 5.95 0.12 -12.39
N SER A 39 4.99 0.74 -13.09
CA SER A 39 5.08 2.16 -13.42
C SER A 39 4.65 3.05 -12.25
N GLU A 40 5.18 4.29 -12.21
CA GLU A 40 4.74 5.29 -11.22
C GLU A 40 3.22 5.57 -11.33
N SER A 41 2.69 5.61 -12.55
CA SER A 41 1.27 5.80 -12.81
C SER A 41 0.41 4.68 -12.22
N THR A 42 0.89 3.43 -12.26
CA THR A 42 0.22 2.28 -11.65
C THR A 42 0.14 2.44 -10.14
N THR A 43 1.26 2.81 -9.51
CA THR A 43 1.32 3.07 -8.07
C THR A 43 0.36 4.20 -7.66
N ARG A 44 0.35 5.31 -8.41
CA ARG A 44 -0.55 6.45 -8.18
C ARG A 44 -2.02 6.04 -8.29
N TYR A 45 -2.35 5.20 -9.28
CA TYR A 45 -3.70 4.67 -9.46
C TYR A 45 -4.14 3.81 -8.27
N TRP A 46 -3.29 2.91 -7.79
CA TRP A 46 -3.57 2.08 -6.60
C TRP A 46 -3.88 2.95 -5.38
N ILE A 47 -2.99 3.89 -5.08
CA ILE A 47 -3.12 4.76 -3.90
C ILE A 47 -4.38 5.61 -4.00
N LYS A 48 -4.63 6.23 -5.16
CA LYS A 48 -5.83 7.05 -5.38
C LYS A 48 -7.12 6.25 -5.13
N ASN A 49 -7.19 5.02 -5.63
CA ASN A 49 -8.35 4.16 -5.46
C ASN A 49 -8.56 3.68 -4.03
N LEU A 50 -7.49 3.53 -3.24
CA LEU A 50 -7.59 3.15 -1.84
C LEU A 50 -7.85 4.33 -0.92
N LYS A 51 -7.45 5.54 -1.30
CA LYS A 51 -7.64 6.77 -0.51
C LYS A 51 -9.10 7.05 -0.17
N GLN A 52 -10.04 6.65 -1.02
CA GLN A 52 -11.47 6.80 -0.73
C GLN A 52 -11.91 6.02 0.52
N TYR A 53 -11.19 4.97 0.91
CA TYR A 53 -11.52 4.11 2.06
C TYR A 53 -10.80 4.50 3.35
N HIS A 54 -9.98 5.55 3.36
CA HIS A 54 -9.14 5.93 4.51
C HIS A 54 -9.92 6.18 5.83
N HIS A 55 -11.19 6.57 5.70
CA HIS A 55 -12.08 6.86 6.82
C HIS A 55 -12.76 5.60 7.40
N LEU A 56 -12.68 4.47 6.69
CA LEU A 56 -13.29 3.22 7.13
C LEU A 56 -12.39 2.52 8.16
N LYS A 57 -12.94 2.24 9.35
CA LYS A 57 -12.24 1.54 10.43
C LYS A 57 -11.66 0.19 9.96
N ASP A 58 -12.44 -0.58 9.21
CA ASP A 58 -11.99 -1.87 8.67
C ASP A 58 -10.78 -1.73 7.74
N PHE A 59 -10.75 -0.66 6.94
CA PHE A 59 -9.61 -0.41 6.05
C PHE A 59 -8.37 -0.03 6.84
N GLN A 60 -8.51 0.81 7.87
CA GLN A 60 -7.42 1.17 8.77
C GLN A 60 -6.85 -0.07 9.47
N GLN A 61 -7.70 -1.00 9.90
CA GLN A 61 -7.26 -2.28 10.48
C GLN A 61 -6.41 -3.07 9.49
N MET A 62 -6.86 -3.22 8.24
CA MET A 62 -6.11 -3.95 7.21
C MET A 62 -4.73 -3.33 6.92
N ILE A 63 -4.60 -2.00 6.95
CA ILE A 63 -3.32 -1.31 6.77
C ILE A 63 -2.36 -1.57 7.94
N ASN A 64 -2.89 -1.68 9.15
CA ASN A 64 -2.11 -1.95 10.36
C ASN A 64 -1.69 -3.42 10.45
N ASP A 65 -2.53 -4.37 10.06
CA ASP A 65 -2.19 -5.80 10.14
C ASP A 65 -1.04 -6.20 9.20
N ASN A 66 -0.81 -5.46 8.10
CA ASN A 66 0.31 -5.67 7.19
C ASN A 66 1.64 -5.02 7.67
N LEU A 67 1.80 -4.77 8.97
CA LEU A 67 2.97 -4.12 9.61
C LEU A 67 4.33 -4.81 9.37
N PRO A 68 4.46 -6.15 9.48
CA PRO A 68 5.79 -6.77 9.55
C PRO A 68 6.63 -6.62 8.27
N LEU A 69 5.99 -6.60 7.10
CA LEU A 69 6.67 -6.55 5.80
C LEU A 69 7.22 -5.16 5.45
N VAL A 70 6.60 -4.09 5.94
CA VAL A 70 7.02 -2.72 5.59
C VAL A 70 8.26 -2.30 6.38
N GLU A 71 8.34 -2.69 7.66
CA GLU A 71 9.51 -2.39 8.49
C GLU A 71 10.75 -3.16 8.04
N GLU A 72 10.62 -4.40 7.59
CA GLU A 72 11.76 -5.16 7.02
C GLU A 72 12.28 -4.54 5.71
N VAL A 73 11.38 -4.12 4.81
CA VAL A 73 11.78 -3.45 3.55
C VAL A 73 12.46 -2.10 3.83
N LEU A 74 12.02 -1.35 4.83
CA LEU A 74 12.65 -0.08 5.20
C LEU A 74 13.97 -0.27 5.96
N LYS A 75 14.10 -1.32 6.79
CA LYS A 75 15.35 -1.62 7.52
C LYS A 75 16.46 -2.16 6.63
N ASN A 76 16.13 -2.87 5.54
CA ASN A 76 17.11 -3.42 4.60
C ASN A 76 17.57 -2.44 3.50
N ASN A 77 17.07 -1.20 3.49
CA ASN A 77 17.49 -0.14 2.56
C ASN A 77 18.19 1.05 3.24
N ASN A 78 18.58 0.90 4.51
CA ASN A 78 19.49 1.79 5.25
C ASN A 78 20.80 1.06 5.55
#